data_AF-A0A096ZV96-F1
#
_entry.id   AF-A0A096ZV96-F1
#
_cell.length_a   1.000
_cell.length_b   1.000
_cell.length_c   1.000
_cell.angle_alpha   90.00
_cell.angle_beta   90.00
_cell.angle_gamma   90.00
#
_symmetry.space_group_name_H-M   'P 1'
#
loop_
_entity.id
_entity.type
_entity.pdbx_description
1 polymer ?
#
loop_
_entity_poly.entity_id
_entity_poly.type
_entity_poly.pdbx_seq_one_letter_code
_entity_poly.pdbx_strand_id
1 'polypeptide(L)' 'LKDIQYSRSFYYNKLEFIRFDSNVGKFVGYTELGVKNAERLNKDTSQIAGMKAQRGTYCLNNVGIW' A
#
# COMPACT_ATOMS: atom_id res chain seq x y z
N LEU A 1 -6.36 -16.05 -2.75
CA LEU A 1 -5.99 -14.66 -2.39
C LEU A 1 -6.60 -13.60 -3.32
N LYS A 2 -7.34 -13.93 -4.38
CA LYS A 2 -7.93 -12.92 -5.27
C LYS A 2 -8.98 -12.03 -4.57
N ASP A 3 -9.64 -12.55 -3.52
CA ASP A 3 -10.81 -11.90 -2.90
C ASP A 3 -10.49 -11.03 -1.68
N ILE A 4 -9.21 -10.92 -1.28
CA ILE A 4 -8.78 -10.10 -0.13
C ILE A 4 -7.80 -9.05 -0.59
N GLN A 5 -7.76 -7.85 -0.04
CA GLN A 5 -6.88 -6.78 -0.52
C GLN A 5 -6.20 -6.10 0.66
N TYR A 6 -4.90 -5.82 0.54
CA TYR A 6 -4.21 -4.93 1.44
C TYR A 6 -4.09 -3.55 0.80
N SER A 7 -4.63 -2.54 1.48
CA SER A 7 -4.48 -1.13 1.12
C SER A 7 -3.89 -0.38 2.31
N ARG A 8 -2.93 0.51 2.03
CA ARG A 8 -2.35 1.41 3.04
C ARG A 8 -2.33 2.83 2.51
N SER A 9 -3.19 3.66 3.08
CA SER A 9 -3.30 5.08 2.77
C SER A 9 -2.57 5.92 3.80
N PHE A 10 -1.86 6.95 3.34
CA PHE A 10 -1.17 7.91 4.18
C PHE A 10 -1.80 9.28 3.99
N TYR A 11 -2.16 9.88 5.13
CA TYR A 11 -2.85 11.17 5.19
C TYR A 11 -2.00 12.18 5.93
N TYR A 12 -1.98 13.41 5.43
CA TYR A 12 -1.44 14.57 6.13
C TYR A 12 -2.47 15.69 6.06
N ASN A 13 -2.79 16.32 7.20
CA ASN A 13 -3.85 17.33 7.30
C ASN A 13 -5.20 16.90 6.66
N LYS A 14 -5.63 15.66 6.94
CA LYS A 14 -6.85 15.04 6.37
C LYS A 14 -6.84 14.88 4.84
N LEU A 15 -5.72 15.15 4.17
CA LEU A 15 -5.55 14.97 2.74
C LEU A 15 -4.73 13.69 2.50
N GLU A 16 -5.27 12.78 1.70
CA GLU A 16 -4.52 11.61 1.25
C GLU A 16 -3.43 12.08 0.30
N PHE A 17 -2.17 11.77 0.61
CA PHE A 17 -1.07 12.13 -0.29
C PHE A 17 -0.52 10.91 -1.02
N ILE A 18 -0.56 9.71 -0.44
CA ILE A 18 -0.05 8.49 -1.08
C ILE A 18 -0.78 7.24 -0.59
N ARG A 19 -0.97 6.26 -1.48
CA ARG A 19 -1.56 4.95 -1.16
C ARG A 19 -0.74 3.83 -1.77
N PHE A 20 -0.57 2.73 -1.04
CA PHE A 20 -0.21 1.44 -1.61
C PHE A 20 -1.45 0.55 -1.72
N ASP A 21 -1.59 -0.14 -2.85
CA ASP A 21 -2.64 -1.10 -3.09
C ASP A 21 -2.03 -2.42 -3.55
N SER A 22 -2.31 -3.54 -2.87
CA SER A 22 -1.73 -4.85 -3.20
C SER A 22 -2.19 -5.40 -4.56
N ASN A 23 -3.34 -4.97 -5.08
CA ASN A 23 -3.83 -5.35 -6.41
C ASN A 23 -3.10 -4.57 -7.51
N VAL A 24 -2.86 -3.28 -7.30
CA VAL A 24 -2.07 -2.44 -8.22
C VAL A 24 -0.58 -2.78 -8.10
N GLY A 25 -0.12 -3.10 -6.90
CA GLY A 25 1.24 -3.55 -6.60
C GLY A 25 2.29 -2.45 -6.52
N LYS A 26 1.90 -1.19 -6.34
CA LYS A 26 2.78 -0.02 -6.25
C LYS A 26 2.14 1.10 -5.42
N PHE A 27 2.96 2.07 -5.01
CA PHE A 27 2.49 3.32 -4.44
C PHE A 27 1.96 4.26 -5.54
N VAL A 28 0.85 4.93 -5.26
CA VAL A 28 0.23 5.96 -6.10
C VAL A 28 0.14 7.24 -5.28
N GLY A 29 0.66 8.35 -5.81
CA GLY A 29 0.58 9.68 -5.20
C GLY A 29 -0.66 10.44 -5.67
N TYR A 30 -1.32 11.15 -4.75
CA TYR A 30 -2.54 11.95 -5.02
C TYR A 30 -2.30 13.47 -4.90
N THR A 31 -1.12 13.86 -4.41
CA THR A 31 -0.63 15.24 -4.38
C THR A 31 0.77 15.28 -4.98
N GLU A 32 1.31 16.46 -5.29
CA GLU A 32 2.67 16.57 -5.83
C GLU A 32 3.72 15.95 -4.89
N LEU A 33 3.59 16.19 -3.57
CA LEU A 33 4.41 15.54 -2.54
C LEU A 33 4.26 14.01 -2.58
N GLY A 34 3.04 13.55 -2.77
CA GLY A 34 2.69 12.14 -2.93
C GLY A 34 3.37 11.50 -4.13
N VAL A 35 3.33 12.15 -5.29
CA VAL A 35 3.90 11.64 -6.54
C VAL A 35 5.42 11.48 -6.42
N LYS A 36 6.14 12.51 -5.93
CA LYS A 36 7.59 12.43 -5.71
C LYS A 36 7.99 11.32 -4.74
N ASN A 37 7.20 11.13 -3.67
CA ASN A 37 7.45 10.03 -2.74
C ASN A 37 7.11 8.66 -3.32
N ALA A 38 6.02 8.53 -4.09
CA ALA A 38 5.64 7.29 -4.74
C ALA A 38 6.72 6.83 -5.73
N GLU A 39 7.29 7.74 -6.53
CA GLU A 39 8.41 7.43 -7.43
C GLU A 39 9.62 6.90 -6.66
N ARG A 40 9.97 7.51 -5.52
CA ARG A 40 11.09 7.06 -4.68
C ARG A 40 10.82 5.68 -4.08
N LEU A 41 9.64 5.47 -3.51
CA LEU A 41 9.26 4.22 -2.85
C LEU A 41 9.13 3.06 -3.85
N ASN A 42 8.60 3.33 -5.05
CA ASN A 42 8.45 2.32 -6.10
C ASN A 42 9.79 1.84 -6.69
N LYS A 43 10.90 2.54 -6.46
CA LYS A 43 12.25 2.08 -6.83
C LYS A 43 12.80 1.02 -5.88
N ASP A 44 12.28 0.93 -4.65
CA ASP A 44 12.68 -0.08 -3.68
C ASP A 44 11.82 -1.35 -3.83
N THR A 45 12.34 -2.32 -4.59
CA THR A 45 11.65 -3.59 -4.84
C THR A 45 11.42 -4.40 -3.57
N SER A 46 12.32 -4.30 -2.58
CA SER A 46 12.20 -5.01 -1.31
C SER A 46 11.02 -4.47 -0.50
N GLN A 47 10.86 -3.14 -0.48
CA GLN A 47 9.71 -2.50 0.13
C GLN A 47 8.41 -2.92 -0.56
N ILE A 48 8.36 -2.91 -1.89
CA ILE A 48 7.16 -3.32 -2.65
C ILE A 48 6.80 -4.79 -2.37
N ALA A 49 7.79 -5.68 -2.33
CA ALA A 49 7.57 -7.09 -1.99
C ALA A 49 6.98 -7.24 -0.59
N GLY A 50 7.54 -6.54 0.40
CA GLY A 50 7.03 -6.53 1.77
C GLY A 50 5.60 -6.00 1.88
N MET A 51 5.26 -4.96 1.12
CA MET A 51 3.91 -4.39 1.08
C MET A 51 2.90 -5.32 0.41
N LYS A 52 3.29 -6.06 -0.64
CA LYS A 52 2.43 -7.09 -1.27
C LYS A 52 2.16 -8.26 -0.31
N ALA A 53 3.16 -8.65 0.48
CA ALA A 53 3.04 -9.77 1.42
C ALA A 53 2.00 -9.53 2.53
N GLN A 54 1.72 -8.25 2.87
CA GLN A 54 0.73 -7.88 3.90
C GLN A 54 -0.68 -8.43 3.66
N ARG A 55 -1.02 -8.67 2.39
CA ARG A 55 -2.27 -9.34 2.00
C ARG A 55 -2.44 -10.71 2.68
N GLY A 56 -1.36 -11.48 2.76
CA GLY A 56 -1.34 -12.77 3.45
C GLY A 56 -1.02 -12.62 4.93
N THR A 57 0.02 -11.86 5.27
CA THR A 57 0.55 -11.83 6.64
C THR A 57 -0.35 -11.08 7.63
N TYR A 58 -1.08 -10.08 7.16
CA TYR A 58 -1.96 -9.27 7.99
C TYR A 58 -3.42 -9.54 7.67
N CYS A 59 -3.89 -9.28 6.44
CA CYS A 59 -5.32 -9.36 6.14
C CYS A 59 -5.87 -10.78 6.30
N LEU A 60 -5.29 -11.75 5.58
CA LEU A 60 -5.81 -13.13 5.60
C LEU A 60 -5.70 -13.76 6.98
N ASN A 61 -4.60 -13.51 7.69
CA ASN A 61 -4.40 -14.05 9.02
C ASN A 61 -5.40 -13.49 10.05
N ASN A 62 -5.91 -12.26 9.87
CA ASN A 62 -6.81 -11.62 10.84
C ASN A 62 -8.30 -11.68 10.47
N VAL A 63 -8.65 -11.84 9.19
CA VAL A 63 -10.06 -11.75 8.74
C VAL A 63 -10.98 -12.81 9.34
N GLY A 64 -10.45 -13.97 9.76
CA GLY A 64 -11.21 -15.05 10.39
C GLY A 64 -11.05 -15.14 11.91
N ILE A 65 -10.35 -14.19 12.54
CA ILE A 65 -10.17 -14.12 14.00
C ILE A 65 -11.29 -13.29 14.66
N TRP A 66 -12.02 -12.50 13.86
CA TRP A 66 -13.18 -11.70 14.26
C TRP A 66 -14.45 -12.27 13.66
#